data_AF-A0A9Y2KXE8-F1
#
_entry.id   AF-A0A9Y2KXE8-F1
#
_cell.length_a   1.000
_cell.length_b   1.000
_cell.length_c   1.000
_cell.angle_alpha   90.00
_cell.angle_beta   90.00
_cell.angle_gamma   90.00
#
_symmetry.space_group_name_H-M   'P 1'
#
loop_
_entity.id
_entity.type
_entity.pdbx_description
1 polymer ?
#
loop_
_entity_poly.entity_id
_entity_poly.type
_entity_poly.pdbx_seq_one_letter_code
_entity_poly.pdbx_strand_id
1 'polypeptide(L)'
;MPIFRIRSEFHYFCHVPKCAGASVEHYLRARFGSLAFVNSKFYRREDSFRWTKTSPQHVDAEAIALLFPKDWIKSSFAVVRHPISRLRSAFDYQRTGEKTISEDMDINLWIQQWADSCQTEPYQFDHHLRPACDLIVANSTIFRMEDNLDDIVAHLDKLEGKTAGSRQIPHENKRRSETGQAPVKTPLTPDSLDLIAALYAEDFKKFGYDCQEPVRAHPVSPGTPKKLPFLTRFLGR
;
A
#
# COMPACT_ATOMS: atom_id res chain seq x y z
N MET A 1 7.40 -2.02 -7.43
CA MET A 1 8.79 -2.40 -7.58
C MET A 1 9.40 -1.47 -8.59
N PRO A 2 9.43 -0.15 -8.35
CA PRO A 2 10.28 0.71 -9.16
C PRO A 2 11.73 0.65 -8.68
N ILE A 3 12.65 0.66 -9.64
CA ILE A 3 14.07 0.95 -9.42
C ILE A 3 14.27 2.45 -9.61
N PHE A 4 14.95 3.08 -8.67
CA PHE A 4 15.34 4.49 -8.76
C PHE A 4 16.85 4.62 -8.55
N ARG A 5 17.41 5.76 -8.93
CA ARG A 5 18.85 5.97 -8.88
C ARG A 5 19.19 7.17 -8.01
N ILE A 6 20.15 6.99 -7.12
CA ILE A 6 20.80 8.07 -6.39
C ILE A 6 22.27 8.07 -6.85
N ARG A 7 22.70 9.15 -7.51
CA ARG A 7 24.03 9.24 -8.14
C ARG A 7 24.26 8.07 -9.12
N SER A 8 25.20 7.17 -8.84
CA SER A 8 25.51 5.99 -9.65
C SER A 8 24.95 4.68 -9.06
N GLU A 9 24.24 4.73 -7.93
CA GLU A 9 23.74 3.56 -7.23
C GLU A 9 22.24 3.33 -7.52
N PHE A 10 21.87 2.07 -7.77
CA PHE A 10 20.46 1.68 -7.91
C PHE A 10 19.87 1.32 -6.56
N HIS A 11 18.67 1.79 -6.33
CA HIS A 11 17.89 1.52 -5.14
C HIS A 11 16.52 0.98 -5.52
N TYR A 12 15.95 0.21 -4.61
CA TYR A 12 14.76 -0.56 -4.92
C TYR A 12 13.62 -0.32 -3.94
N PHE A 13 12.47 0.10 -4.46
CA PHE A 13 11.24 0.16 -3.68
C PHE A 13 10.42 -1.12 -3.93
N CYS A 14 10.41 -2.03 -2.96
CA CYS A 14 9.55 -3.22 -2.98
C CYS A 14 8.09 -2.76 -2.81
N HIS A 15 7.39 -2.54 -3.92
CA HIS A 15 6.01 -2.06 -3.91
C HIS A 15 5.09 -3.22 -3.56
N VAL A 16 4.65 -3.24 -2.31
CA VAL A 16 3.55 -4.09 -1.87
C VAL A 16 2.24 -3.41 -2.30
N PRO A 17 1.41 -4.05 -3.15
CA PRO A 17 0.17 -3.45 -3.62
C PRO A 17 -0.72 -2.99 -2.45
N LYS A 18 -1.39 -1.85 -2.65
CA LYS A 18 -2.30 -1.20 -1.69
C LYS A 18 -1.66 -0.66 -0.40
N CYS A 19 -0.34 -0.50 -0.39
CA CYS A 19 0.45 0.13 0.68
C CYS A 19 1.01 1.50 0.25
N ALA A 20 0.16 2.36 -0.32
CA ALA A 20 0.53 3.71 -0.79
C ALA A 20 1.62 3.79 -1.89
N GLY A 21 1.83 2.73 -2.67
CA GLY A 21 2.92 2.71 -3.65
C GLY A 21 2.83 3.75 -4.76
N ALA A 22 1.63 4.18 -5.18
CA ALA A 22 1.47 5.28 -6.14
C ALA A 22 2.04 6.60 -5.60
N SER A 23 1.77 6.91 -4.32
CA SER A 23 2.29 8.09 -3.62
C SER A 23 3.80 8.06 -3.50
N VAL A 24 4.36 6.90 -3.12
CA VAL A 24 5.82 6.71 -3.04
C VAL A 24 6.46 6.82 -4.42
N GLU A 25 5.87 6.21 -5.45
CA GLU A 25 6.34 6.32 -6.83
C GLU A 25 6.32 7.76 -7.34
N HIS A 26 5.25 8.52 -7.07
CA HIS A 26 5.19 9.94 -7.39
C HIS A 26 6.32 10.71 -6.71
N TYR A 27 6.51 10.48 -5.42
CA TYR A 27 7.56 11.11 -4.64
C TYR A 27 8.96 10.79 -5.18
N LEU A 28 9.25 9.51 -5.45
CA LEU A 28 10.52 9.07 -6.03
C LEU A 28 10.75 9.70 -7.42
N ARG A 29 9.71 9.80 -8.26
CA ARG A 29 9.80 10.48 -9.57
C ARG A 29 10.15 11.95 -9.43
N ALA A 30 9.44 12.65 -8.55
CA ALA A 30 9.65 14.07 -8.32
C ALA A 30 11.06 14.37 -7.77
N ARG A 31 11.61 13.45 -6.95
CA ARG A 31 12.90 13.64 -6.28
C ARG A 31 14.10 13.13 -7.08
N PHE A 32 13.98 11.97 -7.73
CA PHE A 32 15.11 11.27 -8.36
C PHE A 32 14.95 11.09 -9.88
N GLY A 33 13.86 11.57 -10.46
CA GLY A 33 13.60 11.50 -11.89
C GLY A 33 13.00 10.17 -12.33
N SER A 34 13.36 9.70 -13.52
CA SER A 34 12.75 8.50 -14.12
C SER A 34 12.94 7.25 -13.25
N LEU A 35 11.85 6.50 -13.10
CA LEU A 35 11.85 5.18 -12.49
C LEU A 35 11.97 4.10 -13.56
N ALA A 36 12.73 3.05 -13.29
CA ALA A 36 12.77 1.84 -14.09
C ALA A 36 11.86 0.77 -13.47
N PHE A 37 11.54 -0.27 -14.26
CA PHE A 37 10.74 -1.42 -13.83
C PHE A 37 9.32 -1.06 -13.36
N VAL A 38 8.69 -0.11 -14.04
CA VAL A 38 7.32 0.33 -13.77
C VAL A 38 6.49 0.36 -15.06
N ASN A 39 5.28 -0.17 -15.02
CA ASN A 39 4.31 -0.09 -16.10
C ASN A 39 2.90 0.11 -15.54
N SER A 40 2.50 1.38 -15.38
CA SER A 40 1.15 1.76 -14.92
C SER A 40 0.04 1.51 -15.94
N LYS A 41 0.39 1.06 -17.15
CA LYS A 41 -0.54 0.75 -18.23
C LYS A 41 -0.57 -0.74 -18.56
N PHE A 42 -0.10 -1.59 -17.64
CA PHE A 42 0.02 -3.05 -17.84
C PHE A 42 -1.28 -3.68 -18.35
N TYR A 43 -2.41 -3.39 -17.70
CA TYR A 43 -3.73 -3.91 -18.08
C TYR A 43 -4.34 -3.27 -19.34
N ARG A 44 -3.73 -2.23 -19.92
CA ARG A 44 -4.18 -1.66 -21.21
C ARG A 44 -3.77 -2.51 -22.41
N ARG A 45 -2.86 -3.47 -22.23
CA ARG A 45 -2.51 -4.45 -23.24
C ARG A 45 -3.31 -5.73 -23.00
N GLU A 46 -3.74 -6.37 -24.08
CA GLU A 46 -4.36 -7.69 -24.02
C GLU A 46 -3.37 -8.71 -23.46
N ASP A 47 -3.88 -9.77 -22.82
CA ASP A 47 -3.04 -10.72 -22.10
C ASP A 47 -1.99 -11.42 -23.00
N SER A 48 -2.38 -11.73 -24.24
CA SER A 48 -1.51 -12.33 -25.26
C SER A 48 -0.29 -11.47 -25.64
N PHE A 49 -0.35 -10.16 -25.41
CA PHE A 49 0.74 -9.21 -25.70
C PHE A 49 1.52 -8.78 -24.45
N ARG A 50 1.21 -9.34 -23.28
CA ARG A 50 1.97 -9.09 -22.04
C ARG A 50 3.19 -10.00 -22.01
N TRP A 51 4.34 -9.42 -21.69
CA TRP A 51 5.59 -10.17 -21.56
C TRP A 51 5.73 -10.90 -20.22
N THR A 52 4.88 -10.55 -19.24
CA THR A 52 4.79 -11.15 -17.90
C THR A 52 3.34 -11.32 -17.47
N LYS A 53 3.12 -12.14 -16.44
CA LYS A 53 1.80 -12.35 -15.83
C LYS A 53 1.39 -11.26 -14.85
N THR A 54 2.35 -10.48 -14.34
CA THR A 54 2.11 -9.32 -13.49
C THR A 54 2.81 -8.09 -14.03
N SER A 55 2.32 -6.92 -13.61
CA SER A 55 3.02 -5.68 -13.81
C SER A 55 4.40 -5.73 -13.14
N PRO A 56 5.43 -5.12 -13.75
CA PRO A 56 6.80 -5.19 -13.24
C PRO A 56 6.88 -4.62 -11.82
N GLN A 57 6.02 -3.66 -11.48
CA GLN A 57 5.96 -3.13 -10.12
C GLN A 57 5.43 -4.12 -9.07
N HIS A 58 4.85 -5.27 -9.42
CA HIS A 58 4.29 -6.24 -8.48
C HIS A 58 4.93 -7.64 -8.60
N VAL A 59 6.11 -7.74 -9.23
CA VAL A 59 6.88 -8.99 -9.27
C VAL A 59 7.23 -9.46 -7.84
N ASP A 60 7.57 -10.73 -7.64
CA ASP A 60 7.98 -11.22 -6.31
C ASP A 60 9.49 -11.18 -6.11
N ALA A 61 9.93 -11.30 -4.85
CA ALA A 61 11.33 -11.20 -4.46
C ALA A 61 12.20 -12.31 -5.08
N GLU A 62 11.63 -13.49 -5.32
CA GLU A 62 12.35 -14.60 -5.95
C GLU A 62 12.66 -14.29 -7.42
N ALA A 63 11.66 -13.82 -8.17
CA ALA A 63 11.86 -13.38 -9.54
C ALA A 63 12.87 -12.23 -9.65
N ILE A 64 12.91 -11.31 -8.68
CA ILE A 64 13.95 -10.27 -8.64
C ILE A 64 15.35 -10.85 -8.41
N ALA A 65 15.49 -11.81 -7.50
CA ALA A 65 16.77 -12.47 -7.24
C ALA A 65 17.28 -13.27 -8.45
N LEU A 66 16.36 -13.78 -9.30
CA LEU A 66 16.70 -14.45 -10.55
C LEU A 66 17.13 -13.47 -11.66
N LEU A 67 16.49 -12.29 -11.72
CA LEU A 67 16.68 -11.34 -12.82
C LEU A 67 17.77 -10.29 -12.57
N PHE A 68 18.08 -9.99 -11.31
CA PHE A 68 19.03 -8.95 -10.92
C PHE A 68 20.21 -9.51 -10.13
N PRO A 69 21.45 -9.17 -10.48
CA PRO A 69 22.60 -9.43 -9.63
C PRO A 69 22.43 -8.77 -8.27
N LYS A 70 22.75 -9.50 -7.20
CA LYS A 70 22.54 -9.06 -5.81
C LYS A 70 23.28 -7.76 -5.47
N ASP A 71 24.41 -7.50 -6.11
CA ASP A 71 25.27 -6.34 -5.88
C ASP A 71 24.85 -5.08 -6.65
N TRP A 72 23.91 -5.19 -7.59
CA TRP A 72 23.43 -4.03 -8.35
C TRP A 72 22.49 -3.14 -7.54
N ILE A 73 21.68 -3.73 -6.66
CA ILE A 73 20.74 -3.00 -5.81
C ILE A 73 21.46 -2.65 -4.51
N LYS A 74 21.86 -1.39 -4.36
CA LYS A 74 22.61 -0.90 -3.21
C LYS A 74 21.79 -0.95 -1.92
N SER A 75 20.51 -0.59 -1.99
CA SER A 75 19.59 -0.72 -0.88
C SER A 75 18.16 -0.88 -1.37
N SER A 76 17.32 -1.41 -0.49
CA SER A 76 15.91 -1.56 -0.74
C SER A 76 15.08 -1.12 0.45
N PHE A 77 13.84 -0.71 0.17
CA PHE A 77 12.84 -0.47 1.19
C PHE A 77 11.45 -0.90 0.72
N ALA A 78 10.51 -1.04 1.66
CA ALA A 78 9.14 -1.41 1.39
C ALA A 78 8.18 -0.61 2.28
N VAL A 79 6.95 -0.42 1.80
CA VAL A 79 5.84 0.03 2.63
C VAL A 79 4.90 -1.14 2.81
N VAL A 80 4.60 -1.48 4.05
CA VAL A 80 3.66 -2.53 4.42
C VAL A 80 2.41 -1.90 5.05
N ARG A 81 1.36 -2.69 5.15
CA ARG A 81 0.08 -2.29 5.72
C ARG A 81 -0.51 -3.49 6.43
N HIS A 82 -1.33 -3.26 7.45
CA HIS A 82 -2.06 -4.33 8.12
C HIS A 82 -2.75 -5.28 7.12
N PRO A 83 -2.53 -6.61 7.16
CA PRO A 83 -2.99 -7.55 6.13
C PRO A 83 -4.50 -7.46 5.83
N ILE A 84 -5.35 -7.44 6.85
CA ILE A 84 -6.81 -7.26 6.67
C ILE A 84 -7.15 -5.93 5.96
N SER A 85 -6.53 -4.82 6.38
CA SER A 85 -6.75 -3.51 5.75
C SER A 85 -6.27 -3.47 4.30
N ARG A 86 -5.16 -4.14 4.00
CA ARG A 86 -4.62 -4.31 2.65
C ARG A 86 -5.57 -5.13 1.78
N LEU A 87 -6.03 -6.30 2.27
CA LEU A 87 -6.95 -7.17 1.55
C LEU A 87 -8.27 -6.46 1.22
N ARG A 88 -8.87 -5.77 2.18
CA ARG A 88 -10.09 -4.97 1.91
C ARG A 88 -9.84 -3.89 0.85
N SER A 89 -8.67 -3.28 0.87
CA SER A 89 -8.30 -2.29 -0.15
C SER A 89 -8.05 -2.92 -1.52
N ALA A 90 -7.58 -4.16 -1.58
CA ALA A 90 -7.41 -4.92 -2.81
C ALA A 90 -8.77 -5.33 -3.38
N PHE A 91 -9.67 -5.85 -2.54
CA PHE A 91 -11.06 -6.16 -2.90
C PHE A 91 -11.75 -4.96 -3.55
N ASP A 92 -11.75 -3.82 -2.85
CA ASP A 92 -12.33 -2.58 -3.35
C ASP A 92 -11.70 -2.17 -4.70
N TYR A 93 -10.38 -2.34 -4.85
CA TYR A 93 -9.68 -1.97 -6.07
C TYR A 93 -9.98 -2.91 -7.24
N GLN A 94 -10.03 -4.21 -7.02
CA GLN A 94 -10.40 -5.18 -8.05
C GLN A 94 -11.84 -4.96 -8.52
N ARG A 95 -12.73 -4.57 -7.61
CA ARG A 95 -14.13 -4.28 -7.91
C ARG A 95 -14.34 -2.99 -8.68
N THR A 96 -13.76 -1.87 -8.20
CA THR A 96 -14.09 -0.54 -8.75
C THR A 96 -13.01 0.02 -9.68
N GLY A 97 -11.75 -0.33 -9.44
CA GLY A 97 -10.60 0.18 -10.19
C GLY A 97 -10.32 -0.65 -11.44
N GLU A 98 -9.94 -1.91 -11.23
CA GLU A 98 -9.60 -2.84 -12.33
C GLU A 98 -10.84 -3.51 -12.95
N LYS A 99 -11.95 -3.56 -12.19
CA LYS A 99 -13.22 -4.21 -12.60
C LYS A 99 -13.03 -5.66 -13.04
N THR A 100 -12.15 -6.38 -12.36
CA THR A 100 -11.85 -7.80 -12.60
C THR A 100 -12.78 -8.74 -11.85
N ILE A 101 -13.57 -8.20 -10.91
CA ILE A 101 -14.61 -8.91 -10.17
C ILE A 101 -15.92 -8.13 -10.25
N SER A 102 -17.05 -8.82 -10.06
CA SER A 102 -18.39 -8.22 -10.09
C SER A 102 -18.56 -7.13 -9.03
N GLU A 103 -19.36 -6.10 -9.34
CA GLU A 103 -19.73 -5.03 -8.39
C GLU A 103 -20.54 -5.58 -7.19
N ASP A 104 -21.26 -6.68 -7.40
CA ASP A 104 -22.06 -7.38 -6.39
C ASP A 104 -21.29 -8.53 -5.70
N MET A 105 -19.99 -8.68 -5.98
CA MET A 105 -19.17 -9.70 -5.34
C MET A 105 -19.21 -9.54 -3.82
N ASP A 106 -19.46 -10.61 -3.07
CA ASP A 106 -19.31 -10.62 -1.62
C ASP A 106 -17.83 -10.83 -1.23
N ILE A 107 -17.36 -10.08 -0.23
CA ILE A 107 -15.95 -10.13 0.17
C ILE A 107 -15.56 -11.48 0.80
N ASN A 108 -16.45 -12.13 1.55
CA ASN A 108 -16.15 -13.41 2.19
C ASN A 108 -16.09 -14.52 1.14
N LEU A 109 -17.03 -14.53 0.19
CA LEU A 109 -16.98 -15.43 -0.95
C LEU A 109 -15.70 -15.22 -1.78
N TRP A 110 -15.33 -13.96 -2.04
CA TRP A 110 -14.11 -13.65 -2.78
C TRP A 110 -12.83 -14.12 -2.06
N ILE A 111 -12.76 -13.96 -0.73
CA ILE A 111 -11.65 -14.49 0.08
C ILE A 111 -11.57 -16.00 -0.02
N GLN A 112 -12.69 -16.70 0.09
CA GLN A 112 -12.74 -18.16 -0.06
C GLN A 112 -12.24 -18.59 -1.46
N GLN A 113 -12.77 -17.99 -2.53
CA GLN A 113 -12.36 -18.29 -3.90
C GLN A 113 -10.87 -18.02 -4.16
N TRP A 114 -10.33 -16.94 -3.58
CA TRP A 114 -8.91 -16.66 -3.63
C TRP A 114 -8.11 -17.75 -2.89
N ALA A 115 -8.50 -18.08 -1.66
CA ALA A 115 -7.81 -19.10 -0.87
C ALA A 115 -7.79 -20.47 -1.56
N ASP A 116 -8.89 -20.85 -2.22
CA ASP A 116 -9.01 -22.11 -2.95
C ASP A 116 -8.11 -22.17 -4.20
N SER A 117 -7.78 -21.03 -4.79
CA SER A 117 -7.06 -20.94 -6.07
C SER A 117 -5.63 -20.41 -5.96
N CYS A 118 -5.20 -19.87 -4.81
CA CYS A 118 -3.95 -19.12 -4.71
C CYS A 118 -2.69 -19.95 -5.02
N GLN A 119 -2.76 -21.28 -4.86
CA GLN A 119 -1.66 -22.19 -5.19
C GLN A 119 -1.58 -22.53 -6.69
N THR A 120 -2.72 -22.65 -7.36
CA THR A 120 -2.79 -22.99 -8.79
C THR A 120 -2.73 -21.76 -9.69
N GLU A 121 -3.17 -20.61 -9.18
CA GLU A 121 -3.21 -19.32 -9.87
C GLU A 121 -2.39 -18.26 -9.10
N PRO A 122 -1.06 -18.39 -9.05
CA PRO A 122 -0.21 -17.57 -8.17
C PRO A 122 -0.14 -16.09 -8.61
N TYR A 123 -0.40 -15.80 -9.89
CA TYR A 123 -0.31 -14.44 -10.46
C TYR A 123 -1.63 -13.67 -10.46
N GLN A 124 -2.69 -14.24 -9.87
CA GLN A 124 -4.01 -13.63 -9.88
C GLN A 124 -4.00 -12.22 -9.29
N PHE A 125 -4.88 -11.38 -9.83
CA PHE A 125 -5.07 -10.00 -9.38
C PHE A 125 -3.76 -9.18 -9.33
N ASP A 126 -2.81 -9.39 -10.24
CA ASP A 126 -1.54 -8.65 -10.26
C ASP A 126 -0.73 -8.76 -8.94
N HIS A 127 -0.78 -9.91 -8.27
CA HIS A 127 -0.23 -10.11 -6.92
C HIS A 127 -0.79 -9.17 -5.83
N HIS A 128 -1.97 -8.55 -6.04
CA HIS A 128 -2.57 -7.68 -5.03
C HIS A 128 -2.89 -8.40 -3.70
N LEU A 129 -3.05 -9.73 -3.74
CA LEU A 129 -3.29 -10.57 -2.58
C LEU A 129 -2.08 -11.42 -2.17
N ARG A 130 -0.96 -11.33 -2.90
CA ARG A 130 0.25 -12.04 -2.50
C ARG A 130 0.75 -11.49 -1.16
N PRO A 131 1.19 -12.33 -0.21
CA PRO A 131 1.80 -11.87 1.04
C PRO A 131 2.94 -10.87 0.79
N ALA A 132 3.02 -9.84 1.62
CA ALA A 132 4.05 -8.81 1.50
C ALA A 132 5.45 -9.40 1.70
N CYS A 133 5.60 -10.41 2.55
CA CYS A 133 6.86 -11.13 2.76
C CYS A 133 7.44 -11.71 1.46
N ASP A 134 6.59 -12.11 0.51
CA ASP A 134 7.02 -12.67 -0.78
C ASP A 134 7.43 -11.60 -1.79
N LEU A 135 6.95 -10.37 -1.62
CA LEU A 135 7.22 -9.25 -2.52
C LEU A 135 8.44 -8.42 -2.07
N ILE A 136 8.93 -8.65 -0.86
CA ILE A 136 9.98 -7.85 -0.24
C ILE A 136 11.30 -8.61 -0.25
N VAL A 137 12.30 -8.07 -0.96
CA VAL A 137 13.64 -8.64 -0.97
C VAL A 137 14.29 -8.56 0.42
N ALA A 138 15.16 -9.51 0.72
CA ALA A 138 15.86 -9.57 2.01
C ALA A 138 16.62 -8.26 2.32
N ASN A 139 16.76 -7.95 3.62
CA ASN A 139 17.44 -6.75 4.13
C ASN A 139 16.82 -5.39 3.72
N SER A 140 15.57 -5.40 3.25
CA SER A 140 14.84 -4.16 2.99
C SER A 140 14.50 -3.40 4.27
N THR A 141 14.58 -2.07 4.23
CA THR A 141 14.03 -1.22 5.28
C THR A 141 12.50 -1.21 5.19
N ILE A 142 11.79 -1.38 6.30
CA ILE A 142 10.33 -1.52 6.30
C ILE A 142 9.68 -0.30 6.95
N PHE A 143 8.66 0.25 6.28
CA PHE A 143 7.81 1.31 6.81
C PHE A 143 6.36 0.82 6.88
N ARG A 144 5.67 1.02 8.00
CA ARG A 144 4.24 0.71 8.10
C ARG A 144 3.45 1.92 7.65
N MET A 145 2.45 1.71 6.80
CA MET A 145 1.59 2.78 6.27
C MET A 145 0.84 3.51 7.40
N GLU A 146 0.56 2.81 8.48
CA GLU A 146 -0.12 3.28 9.68
C GLU A 146 0.73 4.25 10.52
N ASP A 147 2.06 4.21 10.40
CA ASP A 147 2.99 5.00 11.22
C ASP A 147 3.35 6.36 10.59
N ASN A 148 2.62 6.79 9.54
CA ASN A 148 3.00 7.89 8.64
C ASN A 148 4.22 7.53 7.76
N LEU A 149 4.30 8.14 6.58
CA LEU A 149 5.32 7.85 5.57
C LEU A 149 6.49 8.85 5.59
N ASP A 150 6.49 9.82 6.50
CA ASP A 150 7.54 10.84 6.60
C ASP A 150 8.94 10.24 6.86
N ASP A 151 9.02 9.10 7.54
CA ASP A 151 10.28 8.38 7.79
C ASP A 151 10.94 7.88 6.49
N ILE A 152 10.17 7.69 5.41
CA ILE A 152 10.73 7.38 4.08
C ILE A 152 11.59 8.56 3.60
N VAL A 153 11.17 9.79 3.86
CA VAL A 153 11.91 10.99 3.46
C VAL A 153 13.26 11.04 4.17
N ALA A 154 13.27 10.80 5.49
CA ALA A 154 14.50 10.76 6.30
C ALA A 154 15.42 9.61 5.87
N HIS A 155 14.87 8.44 5.55
CA HIS A 155 15.62 7.32 5.00
C HIS A 155 16.30 7.69 3.68
N LEU A 156 15.57 8.30 2.76
CA LEU A 156 16.09 8.72 1.45
C LEU A 156 17.11 9.86 1.57
N ASP A 157 16.97 10.77 2.54
CA ASP A 157 17.97 11.78 2.87
C ASP A 157 19.30 11.15 3.30
N LYS A 158 19.24 10.10 4.13
CA LYS A 158 20.42 9.35 4.56
C LYS A 158 21.12 8.66 3.39
N LEU A 159 20.35 8.08 2.45
CA LEU A 159 20.92 7.48 1.23
C LEU A 159 21.55 8.52 0.32
N GLU A 160 20.91 9.68 0.15
CA GLU A 160 21.42 10.76 -0.69
C GLU A 160 22.61 11.51 -0.05
N GLY A 161 22.75 11.45 1.27
CA GLY A 161 23.76 12.17 2.05
C GLY A 161 23.53 13.68 2.12
N LYS A 162 22.30 14.15 1.87
CA LYS A 162 21.92 15.57 1.97
C LYS A 162 20.42 15.72 2.20
N THR A 163 20.05 16.88 2.72
CA THR A 163 18.66 17.23 2.99
C THR A 163 18.07 18.19 1.93
N ALA A 164 18.02 17.76 0.66
CA ALA A 164 17.47 18.56 -0.44
C ALA A 164 16.22 17.92 -1.08
N GLY A 165 15.40 18.72 -1.79
CA GLY A 165 14.24 18.24 -2.56
C GLY A 165 12.90 18.25 -1.80
N SER A 166 11.84 17.78 -2.47
CA SER A 166 10.49 17.71 -1.89
C SER A 166 10.47 16.84 -0.63
N ARG A 167 9.71 17.28 0.37
CA ARG A 167 9.56 16.62 1.69
C ARG A 167 8.18 16.07 1.97
N GLN A 168 7.25 16.27 1.05
CA GLN A 168 5.88 15.81 1.22
C GLN A 168 5.62 14.69 0.24
N ILE A 169 5.29 13.51 0.78
CA ILE A 169 4.73 12.42 -0.01
C ILE A 169 3.23 12.75 -0.19
N PRO A 170 2.78 13.04 -1.41
CA PRO A 170 1.37 13.39 -1.62
C PRO A 170 0.49 12.21 -1.23
N HIS A 171 -0.58 12.47 -0.48
CA HIS A 171 -1.63 11.47 -0.26
C HIS A 171 -2.45 11.27 -1.54
N GLU A 172 -1.98 10.41 -2.43
CA GLU A 172 -2.74 9.98 -3.61
C GLU A 172 -3.80 8.93 -3.22
N ASN A 173 -4.92 8.89 -3.94
CA ASN A 173 -6.00 7.92 -3.78
C ASN A 173 -6.79 7.97 -2.45
N LYS A 174 -6.97 9.15 -1.83
CA LYS A 174 -8.05 9.29 -0.85
C LYS A 174 -9.38 9.03 -1.56
N ARG A 175 -10.16 8.03 -1.10
CA ARG A 175 -11.59 7.95 -1.44
C ARG A 175 -12.20 9.31 -1.09
N ARG A 176 -12.65 10.06 -2.09
CA ARG A 176 -13.62 11.15 -1.85
C ARG A 176 -14.91 10.45 -1.44
N SER A 177 -15.26 10.46 -0.16
CA SER A 177 -16.65 10.20 0.20
C SER A 177 -17.43 11.45 -0.19
N GLU A 178 -18.22 11.37 -1.26
CA GLU A 178 -19.08 12.48 -1.69
C GLU A 178 -20.14 12.84 -0.62
N THR A 179 -20.32 11.99 0.40
CA THR A 179 -21.35 12.13 1.45
C THR A 179 -20.80 12.28 2.86
N GLY A 180 -19.48 12.38 3.06
CA GLY A 180 -18.87 12.53 4.41
C GLY A 180 -19.05 11.33 5.37
N GLN A 181 -19.81 10.31 4.98
CA GLN A 181 -20.00 9.07 5.73
C GLN A 181 -19.09 7.97 5.16
N ALA A 182 -18.38 7.27 6.03
CA ALA A 182 -17.62 6.10 5.63
C ALA A 182 -18.62 5.02 5.15
N PRO A 183 -18.42 4.42 3.96
CA PRO A 183 -19.30 3.34 3.51
C PRO A 183 -19.31 2.22 4.55
N VAL A 184 -20.50 1.72 4.88
CA VAL A 184 -20.67 0.54 5.73
C VAL A 184 -19.95 -0.62 5.05
N LYS A 185 -18.95 -1.18 5.73
CA LYS A 185 -18.18 -2.31 5.21
C LYS A 185 -18.87 -3.61 5.62
N THR A 186 -19.01 -4.54 4.68
CA THR A 186 -19.41 -5.91 4.99
C THR A 186 -18.43 -6.51 6.02
N PRO A 187 -18.93 -7.06 7.15
CA PRO A 187 -18.08 -7.71 8.14
C PRO A 187 -17.44 -8.97 7.55
N LEU A 188 -16.24 -9.30 8.02
CA LEU A 188 -15.60 -10.58 7.70
C LEU A 188 -16.15 -11.67 8.61
N THR A 189 -16.42 -12.85 8.05
CA THR A 189 -16.81 -14.02 8.83
C THR A 189 -15.61 -14.59 9.59
N PRO A 190 -15.84 -15.38 10.67
CA PRO A 190 -14.77 -16.12 11.34
C PRO A 190 -13.93 -16.96 10.38
N ASP A 191 -14.56 -17.72 9.47
CA ASP A 191 -13.87 -18.53 8.48
C ASP A 191 -12.95 -17.69 7.57
N SER A 192 -13.42 -16.51 7.14
CA SER A 192 -12.60 -15.59 6.33
C SER A 192 -11.41 -15.04 7.13
N LEU A 193 -11.60 -14.77 8.42
CA LEU A 193 -10.51 -14.32 9.30
C LEU A 193 -9.47 -15.42 9.50
N ASP A 194 -9.90 -16.67 9.67
CA ASP A 194 -9.00 -17.82 9.81
C ASP A 194 -8.18 -18.06 8.53
N LEU A 195 -8.81 -17.95 7.35
CA LEU A 195 -8.11 -18.01 6.06
C LEU A 195 -7.07 -16.90 5.94
N ILE A 196 -7.42 -15.66 6.31
CA ILE A 196 -6.49 -14.52 6.29
C ILE A 196 -5.34 -14.75 7.27
N ALA A 197 -5.64 -15.21 8.49
CA ALA A 197 -4.63 -15.48 9.50
C ALA A 197 -3.63 -16.54 9.03
N ALA A 198 -4.10 -17.59 8.36
CA ALA A 198 -3.24 -18.63 7.80
C ALA A 198 -2.40 -18.11 6.62
N LEU A 199 -3.03 -17.47 5.62
CA LEU A 199 -2.37 -17.05 4.39
C LEU A 199 -1.38 -15.89 4.60
N TYR A 200 -1.63 -15.02 5.59
CA TYR A 200 -0.77 -13.89 5.93
C TYR A 200 -0.01 -14.07 7.25
N ALA A 201 0.12 -15.30 7.76
CA ALA A 201 0.73 -15.58 9.06
C ALA A 201 2.12 -14.94 9.22
N GLU A 202 2.97 -15.07 8.19
CA GLU A 202 4.30 -14.47 8.19
C GLU A 202 4.28 -12.95 8.09
N ASP A 203 3.32 -12.34 7.38
CA ASP A 203 3.15 -10.89 7.36
C ASP A 203 2.80 -10.34 8.75
N PHE A 204 1.83 -10.97 9.43
CA PHE A 204 1.43 -10.59 10.78
C PHE A 204 2.63 -10.63 11.74
N LYS A 205 3.34 -11.75 11.74
CA LYS A 205 4.51 -11.97 12.58
C LYS A 205 5.67 -11.02 12.25
N LYS A 206 6.05 -10.92 10.98
CA LYS A 206 7.25 -10.18 10.53
C LYS A 206 7.09 -8.68 10.65
N PHE A 207 5.87 -8.16 10.49
CA PHE A 207 5.60 -6.71 10.51
C PHE A 207 4.93 -6.23 11.80
N GLY A 208 4.74 -7.12 12.78
CA GLY A 208 4.22 -6.78 14.10
C GLY A 208 2.77 -6.33 14.05
N TYR A 209 1.93 -7.06 13.31
CA TYR A 209 0.48 -6.86 13.29
C TYR A 209 -0.23 -8.00 14.04
N ASP A 210 -1.34 -7.66 14.68
CA ASP A 210 -2.23 -8.65 15.28
C ASP A 210 -3.16 -9.25 14.23
N CYS A 211 -3.53 -10.52 14.41
CA CYS A 211 -4.51 -11.21 13.57
C CYS A 211 -5.96 -10.79 13.90
N GLN A 212 -6.21 -9.49 14.02
CA GLN A 212 -7.51 -8.90 14.33
C GLN A 212 -7.79 -7.74 13.39
N GLU A 213 -9.06 -7.49 13.04
CA GLU A 213 -9.36 -6.33 12.22
C GLU A 213 -9.04 -5.04 12.99
N PRO A 214 -8.24 -4.12 12.44
CA PRO A 214 -7.85 -2.92 13.18
C PRO A 214 -9.08 -2.05 13.40
N VAL A 215 -9.36 -1.76 14.67
CA VAL A 215 -10.38 -0.77 15.05
C VAL A 215 -9.90 0.58 14.53
N ARG A 216 -10.66 1.21 13.64
CA ARG A 216 -10.39 2.62 13.29
C ARG A 216 -10.52 3.42 14.56
N ALA A 217 -9.41 3.95 15.09
CA ALA A 217 -9.47 5.01 16.07
C ALA A 217 -10.28 6.15 15.45
N HIS A 218 -11.47 6.40 15.97
CA HIS A 218 -12.20 7.62 15.61
C HIS A 218 -11.31 8.79 16.05
N PRO A 219 -11.00 9.75 15.17
CA PRO A 219 -10.43 11.00 15.64
C PRO A 219 -11.44 11.60 16.61
N VAL A 220 -11.07 11.69 17.89
CA VAL A 220 -11.81 12.46 18.88
C VAL A 220 -11.89 13.87 18.31
N SER A 221 -13.08 14.29 17.91
CA SER A 221 -13.28 15.64 17.41
C SER A 221 -12.82 16.59 18.52
N PRO A 222 -11.93 17.58 18.25
CA PRO A 222 -11.59 18.56 19.26
C PRO A 222 -12.89 19.22 19.70
N GLY A 223 -13.22 19.06 20.98
CA GLY A 223 -14.44 19.61 21.57
C GLY A 223 -14.57 21.07 21.18
N THR A 224 -15.71 21.44 20.64
CA THR A 224 -16.01 22.80 20.23
C THR A 224 -15.72 23.72 21.42
N PRO A 225 -14.85 24.74 21.31
CA PRO A 225 -14.61 25.64 22.43
C PRO A 225 -15.93 26.33 22.75
N LYS A 226 -16.43 26.15 23.98
CA LYS A 226 -17.59 26.88 24.48
C LYS A 226 -17.29 28.37 24.33
N LYS A 227 -18.01 29.04 23.42
CA LYS A 227 -17.97 30.49 23.32
C LYS A 227 -18.40 31.06 24.67
N LEU A 228 -17.50 31.77 25.35
CA LEU A 228 -17.90 32.59 26.50
C LEU A 228 -18.92 33.64 26.01
N PRO A 229 -20.01 33.87 26.77
CA PRO A 229 -20.96 34.91 26.41
C PRO A 229 -20.29 36.28 26.52
N PHE A 230 -20.47 37.09 25.47
CA PHE A 230 -20.07 38.50 25.44
C PHE A 230 -20.79 39.25 26.57
N LEU A 231 -20.04 39.75 27.54
CA LEU A 231 -20.50 40.74 28.51
C LEU A 231 -20.65 42.09 27.79
N THR A 232 -21.89 42.49 27.52
CA THR A 232 -22.24 43.85 27.13
C THR A 232 -21.91 44.80 28.27
N ARG A 233 -20.89 45.64 28.06
CA ARG A 233 -20.55 46.75 28.96
C ARG A 233 -21.49 47.93 28.64
N PHE A 234 -22.45 48.17 29.53
CA PHE A 234 -23.23 49.42 29.60
C PHE A 234 -22.37 50.52 30.23
N LEU A 235 -22.19 51.62 29.50
CA LEU A 235 -21.89 52.98 29.97
C LEU A 235 -22.66 53.86 28.97
N GLY A 236 -23.68 54.65 29.29
CA GLY A 236 -23.90 55.47 30.46
C GLY A 236 -24.13 56.90 29.95
N ARG A 237 -25.39 57.34 29.94
CA ARG A 237 -25.81 58.74 30.12
C ARG A 237 -27.06 58.72 30.99
#